data_AF-A0A9D9XST0-F1
#
_entry.id   AF-A0A9D9XST0-F1
#
_cell.length_a   1.000
_cell.length_b   1.000
_cell.length_c   1.000
_cell.angle_alpha   90.00
_cell.angle_beta   90.00
_cell.angle_gamma   90.00
#
_symmetry.space_group_name_H-M   'P 1'
#
loop_
_entity.id
_entity.type
_entity.pdbx_description
1 polymer ?
#
loop_
_entity_poly.entity_id
_entity_poly.type
_entity_poly.pdbx_seq_one_letter_code
_entity_poly.pdbx_strand_id
1 'polypeptide(L)' 'MSNLREVQGYYGKSTPTTIFVYDKRNGSRWYAVEDSTNINCTYDEIEEGTNVENLSDFDTLGADNPVNSMEDLEREVDE' A
#
# COMPACT_ATOMS: atom_id res chain seq x y z
N MET A 1 -1.30 8.34 -15.97
CA MET A 1 -0.37 7.24 -15.66
C MET A 1 -0.72 6.79 -14.27
N SER A 2 -1.16 5.55 -14.12
CA SER A 2 -1.08 4.85 -12.84
C SER A 2 0.41 4.65 -12.57
N ASN A 3 0.88 5.07 -11.40
CA ASN A 3 2.27 4.86 -10.99
C ASN A 3 2.25 3.85 -9.86
N LEU A 4 2.51 2.60 -10.22
CA LEU A 4 2.80 1.53 -9.29
C LEU A 4 4.27 1.64 -8.90
N ARG A 5 4.55 1.48 -7.60
CA ARG A 5 5.92 1.46 -7.08
C ARG A 5 6.02 0.62 -5.82
N GLU A 6 7.24 0.18 -5.54
CA GLU A 6 7.63 -0.46 -4.30
C GLU A 6 8.48 0.51 -3.49
N VAL A 7 8.28 0.51 -2.17
CA VAL A 7 9.16 1.24 -1.24
C VAL A 7 9.50 0.35 -0.06
N GLN A 8 10.72 0.47 0.47
CA GLN A 8 11.08 -0.20 1.71
C GLN A 8 10.63 0.66 2.90
N GLY A 9 9.90 0.07 3.83
CA GLY A 9 9.36 0.77 4.97
C GLY A 9 9.24 -0.13 6.19
N TYR A 10 8.27 0.20 7.05
CA TYR A 10 8.05 -0.52 8.30
C TYR A 10 6.57 -0.78 8.54
N TYR A 11 6.29 -1.91 9.18
CA TYR A 11 4.99 -2.26 9.74
C TYR A 11 5.09 -2.48 11.25
N GLY A 12 4.02 -2.16 11.99
CA GLY A 12 3.99 -2.25 13.44
C GLY A 12 5.05 -1.40 14.13
N LYS A 13 5.73 -1.97 15.14
CA LYS A 13 6.68 -1.21 15.97
C LYS A 13 7.93 -0.74 15.23
N SER A 14 8.43 -1.50 14.24
CA SER A 14 9.58 -1.20 13.36
C SER A 14 9.99 -2.46 12.55
N THR A 15 9.04 -3.30 12.12
CA THR A 15 9.41 -4.49 11.33
C THR A 15 9.66 -4.04 9.89
N PRO A 16 10.89 -4.18 9.34
CA PRO A 16 11.17 -3.80 7.96
C PRO A 16 10.30 -4.61 7.00
N THR A 17 9.75 -3.97 5.98
CA THR A 17 8.85 -4.62 5.03
C THR A 17 8.84 -3.90 3.68
N THR A 18 8.50 -4.63 2.63
CA THR A 18 8.13 -4.03 1.34
C THR A 18 6.71 -3.50 1.41
N ILE A 19 6.49 -2.30 0.88
CA ILE A 19 5.18 -1.68 0.73
C ILE A 19 4.93 -1.47 -0.77
N PHE A 20 3.85 -2.06 -1.27
CA PHE A 20 3.35 -1.82 -2.62
C PHE A 20 2.46 -0.58 -2.60
N VAL A 21 2.68 0.35 -3.52
CA VAL A 21 1.94 1.62 -3.60
C VAL A 21 1.38 1.81 -5.00
N TYR A 22 0.10 2.15 -5.06
CA TYR A 22 -0.63 2.49 -6.26
C TYR A 22 -1.17 3.93 -6.17
N ASP A 23 -0.45 4.86 -6.81
CA ASP A 23 -0.85 6.25 -6.95
C ASP A 23 -1.99 6.41 -7.97
N LYS A 24 -3.13 6.96 -7.53
CA LYS A 24 -4.29 7.30 -8.38
C LYS A 24 -4.24 8.77 -8.81
N ARG A 25 -4.92 9.09 -9.91
CA ARG A 25 -4.92 10.45 -10.50
C ARG A 25 -5.57 11.53 -9.62
N ASN A 26 -6.44 11.12 -8.71
CA ASN A 26 -7.09 12.00 -7.72
C ASN A 26 -6.18 12.33 -6.52
N GLY A 27 -4.96 11.79 -6.48
CA GLY A 27 -4.00 12.00 -5.39
C GLY A 27 -4.14 11.00 -4.24
N SER A 28 -5.09 10.06 -4.29
CA SER A 28 -5.14 8.97 -3.32
C SER A 28 -4.10 7.90 -3.64
N ARG A 29 -3.65 7.21 -2.61
CA ARG A 29 -2.63 6.16 -2.70
C ARG A 29 -3.18 4.92 -2.02
N TRP A 30 -3.43 3.90 -2.81
CA TRP A 30 -3.69 2.58 -2.27
C TRP A 30 -2.37 1.91 -1.98
N TYR A 31 -2.27 1.20 -0.86
CA TYR A 31 -1.07 0.50 -0.51
C TYR A 31 -1.36 -0.78 0.25
N ALA A 32 -0.42 -1.71 0.15
CA ALA A 32 -0.42 -2.95 0.91
C ALA A 32 1.01 -3.25 1.36
N VAL A 33 1.12 -3.81 2.57
CA VAL A 33 2.37 -4.41 3.04
C VAL A 33 2.50 -5.80 2.39
N GLU A 34 3.71 -6.20 2.03
CA GLU A 34 3.97 -7.57 1.56
C GLU A 34 3.41 -8.63 2.51
N ASP A 35 2.86 -9.72 1.95
CA ASP A 35 2.14 -10.78 2.66
C ASP A 35 0.86 -10.34 3.41
N SER A 36 0.42 -9.09 3.24
CA SER A 36 -0.85 -8.59 3.80
C SER A 36 -2.02 -8.89 2.87
N THR A 37 -3.17 -9.22 3.45
CA THR A 37 -4.46 -9.17 2.75
C THR A 37 -5.19 -7.85 2.96
N ASN A 38 -4.71 -7.00 3.87
CA ASN A 38 -5.28 -5.69 4.13
C ASN A 38 -4.65 -4.66 3.20
N ILE A 39 -5.50 -3.97 2.44
CA ILE A 39 -5.13 -2.91 1.51
C ILE A 39 -5.78 -1.62 2.01
N ASN A 40 -4.96 -0.58 2.23
CA ASN A 40 -5.40 0.68 2.79
C ASN A 40 -5.27 1.80 1.77
N CYS A 41 -6.04 2.88 1.94
CA CYS A 41 -5.97 4.08 1.12
C CYS A 41 -5.66 5.31 1.98
N THR A 42 -4.67 6.09 1.56
CA THR A 42 -4.28 7.34 2.22
C THR A 42 -4.04 8.48 1.21
N TYR A 43 -4.09 9.72 1.69
CA TYR A 43 -3.60 10.90 0.97
C TYR A 43 -2.20 11.32 1.42
N ASP A 44 -1.65 10.65 2.43
CA ASP A 44 -0.29 10.88 2.90
C ASP A 44 0.71 10.34 1.87
N GLU A 45 1.91 10.91 1.87
CA GLU A 45 3.01 10.42 1.04
C GLU A 45 3.61 9.15 1.64
N ILE A 46 3.93 8.19 0.78
CA ILE A 46 4.60 6.94 1.16
C ILE A 46 5.95 6.90 0.45
N GLU A 47 7.01 7.01 1.25
CA GLU A 47 8.40 7.07 0.81
C GLU A 47 9.26 6.02 1.52
N GLU A 48 10.52 5.90 1.11
CA GLU A 48 11.51 5.04 1.77
C GLU A 48 11.61 5.34 3.28
N GLY A 49 11.51 4.30 4.09
CA GLY A 49 11.52 4.37 5.56
C GLY A 49 10.17 4.74 6.20
N THR A 50 9.09 4.86 5.43
CA THR A 50 7.75 5.12 5.96
C THR A 50 7.30 3.98 6.89
N ASN A 51 6.79 4.31 8.07
CA ASN A 51 6.03 3.37 8.88
C ASN A 51 4.54 3.56 8.60
N VAL A 52 3.90 2.55 8.03
CA VAL A 52 2.49 2.64 7.59
C VAL A 52 1.51 2.84 8.74
N GLU A 53 1.88 2.47 9.97
CA GLU A 53 1.05 2.69 11.18
C GLU A 53 0.88 4.18 11.54
N ASN A 54 1.71 5.05 10.97
CA ASN A 54 1.63 6.49 11.19
C ASN A 54 0.81 7.21 10.11
N LEU A 55 0.37 6.49 9.07
CA LEU A 55 -0.44 7.06 7.99
C LEU A 55 -1.89 7.23 8.46
N SER A 56 -2.55 8.26 7.94
CA SER A 56 -3.97 8.47 8.14
C SER A 56 -4.74 7.82 7.00
N ASP A 57 -5.13 6.56 7.20
CA ASP A 57 -5.97 5.83 6.25
C ASP A 57 -7.42 6.33 6.28
N PHE A 58 -8.04 6.47 5.11
CA PHE A 58 -9.44 6.90 5.00
C PHE A 58 -10.34 5.87 4.32
N ASP A 59 -9.75 4.84 3.70
CA ASP A 59 -10.47 3.72 3.11
C ASP A 59 -9.65 2.43 3.23
N THR A 60 -10.32 1.28 3.13
CA THR A 60 -9.70 -0.04 3.22
C THR A 60 -10.51 -1.09 2.46
N LEU A 61 -9.81 -2.05 1.87
CA LEU A 61 -10.39 -3.25 1.28
C LEU A 61 -9.54 -4.48 1.63
N GLY A 62 -10.18 -5.64 1.61
CA GLY A 62 -9.52 -6.92 1.86
C GLY A 62 -9.35 -7.71 0.57
N ALA A 63 -8.12 -8.14 0.29
CA ALA A 63 -7.82 -9.07 -0.79
C ALA A 63 -8.11 -10.52 -0.36
N ASP A 64 -8.51 -11.35 -1.33
CA ASP A 64 -8.75 -12.79 -1.10
C ASP A 64 -7.44 -13.57 -0.86
N ASN A 65 -6.33 -13.09 -1.42
CA ASN A 65 -5.00 -13.67 -1.27
C ASN A 65 -3.99 -12.60 -0.83
N PRO A 66 -2.89 -12.99 -0.14
CA PRO A 66 -1.85 -12.04 0.25
C PRO A 66 -1.26 -11.30 -0.96
N VAL A 67 -1.10 -9.98 -0.83
CA VAL A 67 -0.48 -9.13 -1.86
C VAL A 67 1.03 -9.33 -1.84
N ASN A 68 1.58 -9.79 -2.95
CA ASN A 68 3.01 -10.11 -3.11
C ASN A 68 3.68 -9.31 -4.23
N SER A 69 2.92 -8.46 -4.92
CA SER A 69 3.40 -7.68 -6.06
C SER A 69 2.57 -6.42 -6.27
N MET A 70 3.12 -5.49 -7.03
CA MET A 70 2.39 -4.31 -7.51
C MET A 70 1.18 -4.71 -8.37
N GLU A 71 1.32 -5.75 -9.19
CA GLU A 71 0.24 -6.25 -10.04
C GLU A 71 -0.90 -6.86 -9.23
N ASP A 72 -0.61 -7.53 -8.10
CA ASP A 72 -1.65 -7.97 -7.17
C ASP A 72 -2.40 -6.77 -6.61
N LEU A 73 -1.69 -5.75 -6.12
CA LEU A 73 -2.31 -4.54 -5.59
C LEU A 73 -3.19 -3.83 -6.64
N GLU A 74 -2.69 -3.67 -7.88
CA GLU A 74 -3.48 -3.05 -8.96
C GLU A 74 -4.76 -3.84 -9.22
N ARG A 75 -4.66 -5.16 -9.32
CA ARG A 75 -5.80 -6.05 -9.54
C ARG A 75 -6.87 -5.87 -8.45
N GLU A 76 -6.51 -6.00 -7.17
CA GLU A 76 -7.50 -5.94 -6.08
C GLU A 76 -8.16 -4.55 -5.94
N VAL A 77 -7.48 -3.47 -6.37
CA VAL A 77 -8.00 -2.10 -6.27
C VAL A 77 -8.86 -1.68 -7.47
N ASP A 78 -8.60 -2.22 -8.67
CA ASP A 78 -9.31 -1.87 -9.91
C ASP A 78 -10.42 -2.88 -10.30
N GLU A 79 -10.61 -3.96 -9.54
CA GLU A 79 -11.77 -4.87 -9.62
C GLU A 79 -13.08 -4.23 -9.11
#